data_AF-A0A1B6CVF6-F1
#
_entry.id   AF-A0A1B6CVF6-F1
#
_cell.length_a   1.000
_cell.length_b   1.000
_cell.length_c   1.000
_cell.angle_alpha   90.00
_cell.angle_beta   90.00
_cell.angle_gamma   90.00
#
_symmetry.space_group_name_H-M   'P 1'
#
loop_
_entity.id
_entity.type
_entity.pdbx_description
1 polymer ?
#
loop_
_entity_poly.entity_id
_entity_poly.type
_entity_poly.pdbx_seq_one_letter_code
_entity_poly.pdbx_strand_id
1 'polypeptide(L)'
;MISDRELGCLNNSSLMELYLEKPPDIRQARLQVTDLGITSLGNNVQHRVGYDNVIVVAVRGSAAPPPPLQKLVVIGYDKVTDRSLAHIQKSLLQVTYLDISGTGCTRKGVRNFKKNRPQATVVSNY
;
A
#
# COMPACT_ATOMS: atom_id res chain seq x y z
N MET A 1 -10.62 5.76 11.90
CA MET A 1 -10.41 4.52 11.11
C MET A 1 -9.84 4.94 9.78
N ILE A 2 -8.74 4.34 9.35
CA ILE A 2 -7.92 4.83 8.22
C ILE A 2 -8.54 4.42 6.87
N SER A 3 -8.60 5.37 5.94
CA SER A 3 -9.06 5.28 4.55
C SER A 3 -7.92 5.67 3.59
N ASP A 4 -8.12 5.46 2.27
CA ASP A 4 -7.14 5.83 1.24
C ASP A 4 -6.59 7.26 1.37
N ARG A 5 -7.42 8.22 1.84
CA ARG A 5 -7.02 9.63 2.01
C ARG A 5 -5.99 9.82 3.12
N GLU A 6 -6.09 9.08 4.21
CA GLU A 6 -5.22 9.22 5.38
C GLU A 6 -3.87 8.54 5.15
N LEU A 7 -3.80 7.52 4.29
CA LEU A 7 -2.55 6.81 3.97
C LEU A 7 -1.51 7.71 3.29
N GLY A 8 -1.94 8.63 2.43
CA GLY A 8 -1.02 9.58 1.79
C GLY A 8 -0.32 10.53 2.77
N CYS A 9 -0.98 10.86 3.89
CA CYS A 9 -0.40 11.71 4.93
C CYS A 9 0.72 11.01 5.73
N LEU A 10 0.77 9.67 5.71
CA LEU A 10 1.77 8.90 6.45
C LEU A 10 3.16 8.92 5.80
N ASN A 11 3.30 9.43 4.57
CA ASN A 11 4.59 9.52 3.89
C ASN A 11 5.59 10.45 4.57
N ASN A 12 5.11 11.45 5.33
CA ASN A 12 5.96 12.34 6.11
C ASN A 12 6.16 11.86 7.56
N SER A 13 5.74 10.63 7.86
CA SER A 13 5.85 10.06 9.19
C SER A 13 7.10 9.21 9.35
N SER A 14 7.60 9.12 10.59
CA SER A 14 8.70 8.23 10.97
C SER A 14 8.24 6.81 11.33
N LEU A 15 7.00 6.44 10.95
CA LEU A 15 6.42 5.14 11.26
C LEU A 15 7.21 4.00 10.59
N MET A 16 7.66 3.07 11.42
CA MET A 16 8.31 1.82 11.02
C MET A 16 7.30 0.70 10.78
N GLU A 17 6.14 0.77 11.46
CA GLU A 17 5.11 -0.26 11.39
C GLU A 17 3.73 0.35 11.13
N LEU A 18 2.97 -0.27 10.23
CA LEU A 18 1.61 0.12 9.89
C LEU A 18 0.70 -1.10 9.89
N TYR A 19 -0.37 -1.04 10.68
CA TYR A 19 -1.37 -2.09 10.79
C TYR A 19 -2.73 -1.58 10.32
N LEU A 20 -3.25 -2.19 9.26
CA LEU A 20 -4.55 -1.95 8.67
C LEU A 20 -5.34 -3.25 8.72
N GLU A 21 -6.22 -3.37 9.70
CA GLU A 21 -7.12 -4.52 9.82
C GLU A 21 -8.56 -4.07 9.61
N LYS A 22 -9.26 -4.75 8.70
CA LYS A 22 -10.68 -4.50 8.48
C LYS A 22 -11.47 -5.02 9.68
N PRO A 23 -12.21 -4.15 10.41
CA PRO A 23 -13.02 -4.57 11.54
C PRO A 23 -14.17 -5.51 11.12
N PRO A 24 -14.58 -6.45 11.99
CA PRO A 24 -15.51 -7.53 11.65
C PRO A 24 -16.93 -7.07 11.27
N ASP A 25 -17.36 -5.88 11.71
CA ASP A 25 -18.77 -5.50 11.76
C ASP A 25 -19.19 -4.30 10.89
N ILE A 26 -18.46 -4.02 9.80
CA ILE A 26 -18.68 -2.77 9.09
C ILE A 26 -19.40 -2.95 7.74
N ARG A 27 -20.74 -2.72 7.79
CA ARG A 27 -21.62 -2.36 6.65
C ARG A 27 -21.28 -1.01 6.00
N GLN A 28 -20.16 -0.37 6.36
CA GLN A 28 -19.79 0.93 5.79
C GLN A 28 -18.89 0.71 4.57
N ALA A 29 -19.49 0.95 3.39
CA ALA A 29 -18.78 1.14 2.13
C ALA A 29 -17.71 2.25 2.17
N ARG A 30 -17.59 3.01 3.27
CA ARG A 30 -16.64 4.12 3.45
C ARG A 30 -15.26 3.69 3.97
N LEU A 31 -15.10 2.48 4.49
CA LEU A 31 -13.81 1.98 5.02
C LEU A 31 -13.07 1.13 4.00
N GLN A 32 -12.77 1.72 2.84
CA GLN A 32 -12.09 1.01 1.77
C GLN A 32 -10.65 1.52 1.72
N VAL A 33 -9.74 0.72 2.27
CA VAL A 33 -8.36 0.75 1.81
C VAL A 33 -8.33 -0.06 0.52
N THR A 34 -7.86 0.58 -0.55
CA THR A 34 -7.75 -0.02 -1.87
C THR A 34 -6.31 0.09 -2.36
N ASP A 35 -6.03 -0.42 -3.56
CA ASP A 35 -4.76 -0.15 -4.24
C ASP A 35 -4.43 1.34 -4.30
N LEU A 36 -5.42 2.25 -4.31
CA LEU A 36 -5.20 3.68 -4.31
C LEU A 36 -4.46 4.15 -3.05
N GLY A 37 -4.93 3.71 -1.87
CA GLY A 37 -4.31 4.02 -0.60
C GLY A 37 -2.91 3.43 -0.49
N ILE A 38 -2.72 2.17 -0.85
CA ILE A 38 -1.40 1.53 -0.78
C ILE A 38 -0.41 2.15 -1.77
N THR A 39 -0.87 2.51 -2.98
CA THR A 39 -0.01 3.17 -3.99
C THR A 39 0.34 4.61 -3.65
N SER A 40 -0.37 5.22 -2.69
CA SER A 40 0.03 6.51 -2.12
C SER A 40 1.25 6.38 -1.21
N LEU A 41 1.49 5.22 -0.59
CA LEU A 41 2.64 5.01 0.31
C LEU A 41 3.97 5.00 -0.46
N GLY A 42 4.97 5.71 0.06
CA GLY A 42 6.28 5.87 -0.60
C GLY A 42 6.21 6.69 -1.90
N ASN A 43 5.06 7.30 -2.18
CA ASN A 43 4.86 8.18 -3.31
C ASN A 43 4.66 9.61 -2.77
N ASN A 44 5.72 10.42 -2.76
CA ASN A 44 5.61 11.83 -2.34
C ASN A 44 4.90 12.72 -3.38
N VAL A 45 4.34 12.11 -4.42
CA VAL A 45 3.35 12.77 -5.27
C VAL A 45 2.06 12.79 -4.46
N GLN A 46 1.77 13.93 -3.81
CA GLN A 46 0.44 14.20 -3.26
C GLN A 46 -0.59 13.74 -4.29
N HIS A 47 -1.50 12.87 -3.84
CA HIS A 47 -2.42 12.17 -4.71
C HIS A 47 -3.31 13.20 -5.44
N ARG A 48 -2.94 13.53 -6.69
CA ARG A 48 -3.72 14.30 -7.64
C ARG A 48 -4.94 13.45 -7.98
N VAL A 49 -6.08 13.71 -7.34
CA VAL A 49 -7.36 13.18 -7.79
C VAL A 49 -7.56 13.73 -9.20
N GLY A 50 -7.36 12.89 -10.21
CA GLY A 50 -7.65 13.23 -11.59
C GLY A 50 -9.16 13.44 -11.73
N TYR A 51 -9.57 14.69 -11.94
CA TYR A 51 -10.81 14.94 -12.63
C TYR A 51 -10.61 14.54 -14.10
N ASP A 52 -11.65 13.94 -14.70
CA ASP A 52 -11.71 13.55 -16.09
C ASP A 52 -10.99 14.57 -17.00
N ASN A 53 -10.05 14.07 -17.81
CA ASN A 53 -9.45 14.74 -18.98
C ASN A 53 -8.14 15.54 -18.81
N VAL A 54 -7.40 15.46 -17.69
CA VAL A 54 -6.07 16.09 -17.60
C VAL A 54 -4.99 15.16 -17.06
N ILE A 55 -4.04 14.79 -17.92
CA ILE A 55 -2.76 14.18 -17.54
C ILE A 55 -1.78 15.30 -17.23
N VAL A 56 -1.51 15.57 -15.95
CA VAL A 56 -0.39 16.45 -15.60
C VAL A 56 0.84 15.59 -15.32
N VAL A 57 1.81 15.64 -16.23
CA VAL A 57 3.15 15.07 -16.03
C VAL A 57 3.88 15.94 -15.02
N ALA A 58 3.84 15.57 -13.75
CA ALA A 58 4.66 16.23 -12.72
C ALA A 58 6.11 15.76 -12.88
N VAL A 59 6.95 16.60 -13.48
CA VAL A 59 8.40 16.41 -13.48
C VAL A 59 8.95 16.79 -12.10
N ARG A 60 9.87 15.95 -11.62
CA ARG A 60 10.44 15.87 -10.27
C ARG A 60 10.88 17.21 -9.64
N GLY A 61 10.67 17.31 -8.34
CA GLY A 61 11.48 18.13 -7.42
C GLY A 61 11.53 17.42 -6.06
N SER A 62 12.71 16.93 -5.67
CA SER A 62 13.07 16.30 -4.38
C SER A 62 11.93 15.58 -3.65
N ALA A 63 11.66 14.32 -4.05
CA ALA A 63 10.77 13.46 -3.29
C ALA A 63 11.37 13.28 -1.88
N ALA A 64 10.66 13.68 -0.84
CA ALA A 64 11.04 13.30 0.51
C ALA A 64 11.27 11.77 0.56
N PRO A 65 12.24 11.31 1.36
CA PRO A 65 12.55 9.90 1.43
C PRO A 65 11.26 9.12 1.74
N PRO A 66 11.03 7.96 1.09
CA PRO A 66 9.88 7.13 1.44
C PRO A 66 9.92 6.84 2.94
N PRO A 67 8.75 6.69 3.60
CA PRO A 67 8.72 6.40 5.02
C PRO A 67 9.59 5.17 5.29
N PRO A 68 10.29 5.11 6.44
CA PRO A 68 11.18 4.00 6.78
C PRO A 68 10.39 2.75 7.19
N LEU A 69 9.26 2.49 6.54
CA LEU A 69 8.33 1.43 6.87
C LEU A 69 8.99 0.07 6.67
N GLN A 70 9.11 -0.69 7.75
CA GLN A 70 9.65 -2.05 7.79
C GLN A 70 8.55 -3.10 7.83
N LYS A 71 7.43 -2.78 8.49
CA LYS A 71 6.31 -3.70 8.68
C LYS A 71 5.02 -3.11 8.16
N LEU A 72 4.37 -3.83 7.25
CA LEU A 72 3.07 -3.47 6.70
C LEU A 72 2.11 -4.64 6.86
N VAL A 73 1.01 -4.42 7.58
CA VAL A 73 -0.05 -5.40 7.77
C VAL A 73 -1.34 -4.84 7.17
N VAL A 74 -1.94 -5.58 6.24
CA VAL A 74 -3.17 -5.21 5.53
C VAL A 74 -4.08 -6.42 5.48
N ILE A 75 -5.06 -6.49 6.38
CA ILE A 75 -5.89 -7.67 6.58
C ILE A 75 -7.36 -7.38 6.24
N GLY A 76 -7.98 -8.25 5.46
CA GLY A 76 -9.42 -8.23 5.14
C GLY A 76 -9.85 -7.20 4.09
N TYR A 77 -8.91 -6.47 3.48
CA TYR A 77 -9.18 -5.49 2.43
C TYR A 77 -9.12 -6.14 1.04
N ASP A 78 -10.27 -6.63 0.57
CA ASP A 78 -10.47 -7.30 -0.72
C ASP A 78 -10.07 -6.47 -1.95
N LYS A 79 -10.14 -5.14 -1.85
CA LYS A 79 -9.73 -4.21 -2.93
C LYS A 79 -8.23 -3.90 -2.98
N VAL A 80 -7.43 -4.51 -2.11
CA VAL A 80 -5.97 -4.50 -2.17
C VAL A 80 -5.53 -5.69 -3.01
N THR A 81 -4.93 -5.45 -4.17
CA THR A 81 -4.66 -6.48 -5.19
C THR A 81 -3.16 -6.58 -5.50
N ASP A 82 -2.80 -7.39 -6.50
CA ASP A 82 -1.42 -7.52 -6.99
C ASP A 82 -0.80 -6.17 -7.44
N ARG A 83 -1.64 -5.17 -7.75
CA ARG A 83 -1.18 -3.81 -8.03
C ARG A 83 -0.49 -3.19 -6.81
N SER A 84 -1.06 -3.37 -5.62
CA SER A 84 -0.43 -2.97 -4.36
C SER A 84 0.92 -3.66 -4.16
N LEU A 85 1.00 -4.97 -4.40
CA LEU A 85 2.27 -5.72 -4.29
C LEU A 85 3.35 -5.17 -5.23
N ALA A 86 3.00 -4.92 -6.49
CA ALA A 86 3.92 -4.35 -7.47
C ALA A 86 4.41 -2.95 -7.07
N HIS A 87 3.56 -2.15 -6.42
CA HIS A 87 3.93 -0.84 -5.90
C HIS A 87 4.83 -0.92 -4.67
N ILE A 88 4.45 -1.72 -3.66
CA ILE A 88 5.25 -1.96 -2.45
C ILE A 88 6.66 -2.38 -2.86
N GLN A 89 6.77 -3.28 -3.84
CA GLN A 89 8.05 -3.77 -4.37
C GLN A 89 8.96 -2.66 -4.88
N LYS A 90 8.42 -1.59 -5.48
CA LYS A 90 9.20 -0.48 -6.06
C LYS A 90 9.43 0.68 -5.09
N SER A 91 8.44 1.01 -4.28
CA SER A 91 8.42 2.26 -3.52
C SER A 91 8.73 2.09 -2.04
N LEU A 92 8.47 0.92 -1.46
CA LEU A 92 8.67 0.65 -0.03
C LEU A 92 9.82 -0.32 0.19
N LEU A 93 11.03 0.06 -0.23
CA LEU A 93 12.21 -0.83 -0.27
C LEU A 93 12.64 -1.38 1.10
N GLN A 94 12.26 -0.71 2.19
CA GLN A 94 12.61 -1.12 3.56
C GLN A 94 11.63 -2.13 4.17
N VAL A 95 10.50 -2.42 3.52
CA VAL A 95 9.52 -3.38 4.04
C VAL A 95 10.09 -4.80 4.01
N THR A 96 10.30 -5.35 5.21
CA THR A 96 10.80 -6.71 5.47
C THR A 96 9.68 -7.64 5.93
N TYR A 97 8.58 -7.12 6.46
CA TYR A 97 7.41 -7.89 6.85
C TYR A 97 6.15 -7.35 6.17
N LEU A 98 5.43 -8.23 5.47
CA LEU A 98 4.19 -7.92 4.77
C LEU A 98 3.13 -8.98 5.09
N ASP A 99 2.02 -8.57 5.71
CA ASP A 99 0.84 -9.41 5.85
C ASP A 99 -0.28 -8.87 4.96
N ILE A 100 -0.81 -9.71 4.09
CA ILE A 100 -1.86 -9.39 3.13
C ILE A 100 -3.03 -10.39 3.22
N SER A 101 -3.24 -10.95 4.40
CA SER A 101 -4.27 -11.98 4.64
C SER A 101 -5.68 -11.44 4.37
N GLY A 102 -6.50 -12.20 3.63
CA GLY A 102 -7.85 -11.76 3.28
C GLY A 102 -7.92 -10.54 2.36
N THR A 103 -6.84 -10.23 1.63
CA THR A 103 -6.85 -9.24 0.55
C THR A 103 -7.18 -9.87 -0.81
N GLY A 104 -7.39 -9.04 -1.83
CA GLY A 104 -7.56 -9.45 -3.23
C GLY A 104 -6.25 -9.80 -3.95
N CYS A 105 -5.11 -9.89 -3.26
CA CYS A 105 -3.87 -10.37 -3.83
C CYS A 105 -3.99 -11.84 -4.28
N THR A 106 -3.32 -12.20 -5.37
CA THR A 106 -3.33 -13.56 -5.90
C THR A 106 -2.07 -14.32 -5.52
N ARG A 107 -2.14 -15.66 -5.51
CA ARG A 107 -0.96 -16.53 -5.33
C ARG A 107 0.16 -16.21 -6.32
N LYS A 108 -0.17 -15.82 -7.56
CA LYS A 108 0.80 -15.42 -8.58
C LYS A 108 1.48 -14.10 -8.20
N GLY A 109 0.72 -13.12 -7.73
CA GLY A 109 1.23 -11.84 -7.23
C GLY A 109 2.19 -12.03 -6.07
N VAL A 110 1.81 -12.81 -5.06
CA VAL A 110 2.66 -13.13 -3.90
C VAL A 110 3.96 -13.81 -4.33
N ARG A 111 3.88 -14.80 -5.23
CA ARG A 111 5.08 -15.47 -5.76
C ARG A 111 6.01 -14.49 -6.48
N ASN A 112 5.45 -13.59 -7.30
CA ASN A 112 6.24 -12.57 -8.00
C ASN A 112 6.88 -11.59 -7.02
N PHE A 113 6.17 -11.18 -5.97
CA PHE A 113 6.71 -10.32 -4.93
C PHE A 113 7.90 -11.00 -4.22
N LYS A 114 7.72 -12.24 -3.76
CA LYS A 114 8.79 -13.04 -3.10
C LYS A 114 10.01 -13.24 -3.99
N LYS A 115 9.82 -13.42 -5.31
CA LYS A 115 10.95 -13.52 -6.26
C LYS A 115 11.83 -12.26 -6.29
N ASN A 116 11.21 -11.09 -6.20
CA ASN A 116 11.94 -9.81 -6.21
C ASN A 116 12.43 -9.40 -4.81
N ARG A 117 11.80 -9.92 -3.75
CA ARG A 117 12.16 -9.67 -2.36
C ARG A 117 12.26 -10.97 -1.57
N PRO A 118 13.29 -11.79 -1.83
CA PRO A 118 13.44 -13.09 -1.16
C PRO A 118 13.64 -12.95 0.35
N GLN A 119 14.17 -11.82 0.82
CA GLN A 119 14.36 -11.55 2.25
C GLN A 119 13.09 -11.07 2.97
N ALA A 120 12.02 -10.72 2.25
CA ALA A 120 10.80 -10.23 2.87
C ALA A 120 9.93 -11.41 3.35
N THR A 121 9.52 -11.35 4.61
CA THR A 121 8.52 -12.27 5.18
C THR A 121 7.15 -11.83 4.69
N VAL A 122 6.47 -12.71 3.95
CA VAL A 122 5.11 -12.43 3.46
C VAL A 122 4.13 -13.47 3.99
N VAL A 123 3.14 -13.00 4.73
CA VAL A 123 2.00 -13.76 5.23
C VAL A 123 0.81 -13.54 4.30
N SER A 124 0.21 -14.63 3.83
CA SER A 124 -0.92 -14.62 2.89
C SER A 124 -1.74 -15.89 3.03
N ASN A 125 -2.98 -15.88 2.52
CA ASN A 125 -3.89 -17.04 2.56
C ASN A 125 -3.58 -18.13 1.49
N TYR A 126 -2.42 -18.09 0.82
CA TYR A 126 -2.08 -18.91 -0.36
C TYR A 126 -0.68 -19.52 -0.32
#